data_AF-A0A7C4CJG1-F1
#
_entry.id   AF-A0A7C4CJG1-F1
#
_cell.length_a   1.000
_cell.length_b   1.000
_cell.length_c   1.000
_cell.angle_alpha   90.00
_cell.angle_beta   90.00
_cell.angle_gamma   90.00
#
_symmetry.space_group_name_H-M   'P 1'
#
loop_
_entity.id
_entity.type
_entity.pdbx_description
1 polymer ?
#
loop_
_entity_poly.entity_id
_entity_poly.type
_entity_poly.pdbx_seq_one_letter_code
_entity_poly.pdbx_strand_id
1 'polypeptide(L)'
;MALIGVISAMVGTYIFNEYYDFKSGVDVNIPTEHVTPFNAGSRVLPSALLKPEPVFKLGVMAWILYTLIAIYFTFTVGWMIIPLSLIGFISGAFYTMPPFKWAYRGVGEFLICLNYDPLITLVEIPC
;
A
#
# COMPACT_ATOMS: atom_id res chain seq x y z
N MET A 1 8.70 -6.87 -16.02
CA MET A 1 7.71 -5.79 -15.81
C MET A 1 6.75 -6.09 -14.65
N ALA A 2 6.33 -7.34 -14.43
CA ALA A 2 5.43 -7.70 -13.32
C ALA A 2 6.05 -7.37 -11.95
N LEU A 3 7.32 -7.73 -11.73
CA LEU A 3 8.06 -7.40 -10.51
C LEU A 3 8.10 -5.88 -10.22
N ILE A 4 8.26 -5.06 -11.26
CA ILE A 4 8.28 -3.59 -11.12
C ILE A 4 6.89 -3.09 -10.72
N GLY A 5 5.83 -3.69 -11.25
CA GLY A 5 4.44 -3.39 -10.85
C GLY A 5 4.18 -3.72 -9.39
N VAL A 6 4.59 -4.90 -8.93
CA VAL A 6 4.45 -5.32 -7.52
C VAL A 6 5.24 -4.40 -6.59
N ILE A 7 6.50 -4.10 -6.90
CA ILE A 7 7.32 -3.18 -6.09
C ILE A 7 6.67 -1.79 -6.05
N SER A 8 6.17 -1.29 -7.17
CA SER A 8 5.50 0.02 -7.22
C SER A 8 4.23 0.05 -6.37
N ALA A 9 3.44 -1.03 -6.40
CA ALA A 9 2.26 -1.18 -5.55
C ALA A 9 2.64 -1.17 -4.07
N MET A 10 3.61 -2.00 -3.68
CA MET A 10 4.10 -2.09 -2.30
C MET A 10 4.61 -0.74 -1.81
N VAL A 11 5.49 -0.08 -2.56
CA VAL A 11 6.01 1.25 -2.24
C VAL A 11 4.88 2.26 -2.07
N GLY A 12 3.91 2.25 -2.99
CA GLY A 12 2.73 3.11 -2.90
C GLY A 12 1.94 2.89 -1.61
N THR A 13 1.66 1.63 -1.25
CA THR A 13 0.93 1.29 -0.02
C THR A 13 1.70 1.68 1.24
N TYR A 14 3.02 1.40 1.30
CA TYR A 14 3.85 1.75 2.45
C TYR A 14 3.93 3.27 2.66
N ILE A 15 4.16 4.04 1.60
CA ILE A 15 4.26 5.50 1.69
C ILE A 15 2.91 6.11 2.09
N PHE A 16 1.80 5.58 1.58
CA PHE A 16 0.47 6.02 1.98
C PHE A 16 0.18 5.71 3.45
N ASN A 17 0.50 4.50 3.91
CA ASN A 17 0.36 4.12 5.32
C ASN A 17 1.13 5.08 6.22
N GLU A 18 2.41 5.31 5.94
CA GLU A 18 3.25 6.23 6.71
C GLU A 18 2.65 7.65 6.80
N TYR A 19 2.14 8.17 5.68
CA TYR A 19 1.52 9.51 5.67
C TYR A 19 0.24 9.57 6.50
N TYR A 20 -0.64 8.58 6.38
CA TYR A 20 -1.92 8.56 7.11
C TYR A 20 -1.74 8.18 8.58
N ASP A 21 -0.75 7.36 8.92
CA ASP A 21 -0.40 7.01 10.30
C ASP A 21 0.24 8.20 11.02
N PHE A 22 1.10 8.96 10.33
CA PHE A 22 1.58 10.27 10.82
C PHE A 22 0.42 11.27 11.01
N LYS A 23 -0.48 11.40 10.03
CA LYS A 23 -1.62 12.33 10.12
C LYS A 23 -2.62 11.94 11.21
N SER A 24 -2.76 10.65 11.50
CA SER A 24 -3.63 10.15 12.58
C SER A 24 -3.00 10.26 13.96
N GLY A 25 -1.69 10.55 14.04
CA GLY A 25 -0.95 10.70 15.29
C GLY A 25 -0.58 9.37 15.96
N VAL A 26 -0.86 8.24 15.32
CA VAL A 26 -0.57 6.90 15.86
C VAL A 26 0.94 6.71 16.01
N ASP A 27 1.73 7.09 14.99
CA ASP A 27 3.19 6.97 15.05
C ASP A 27 3.86 7.99 15.98
N VAL A 28 3.18 9.10 16.29
CA VAL A 28 3.71 10.17 17.16
C VAL A 28 3.50 9.84 18.64
N ASN A 29 2.43 9.10 18.96
CA ASN A 29 2.06 8.77 20.34
C ASN A 29 2.72 7.49 20.88
N ILE A 30 3.50 6.76 20.07
CA ILE A 30 4.19 5.54 20.52
C ILE A 30 5.49 5.93 21.24
N PRO A 31 5.65 5.60 22.54
CA PRO A 31 6.88 5.85 23.29
C PRO A 31 8.07 5.14 22.62
N THR A 32 9.26 5.76 22.65
CA THR A 32 10.48 5.23 22.04
C THR A 32 10.86 3.82 22.54
N GLU A 33 10.48 3.48 23.77
CA GLU A 33 10.68 2.16 24.36
C GLU A 33 9.76 1.04 23.84
N HIS A 34 8.68 1.38 23.13
CA HIS A 34 7.68 0.43 22.59
C HIS A 34 7.72 0.29 21.06
N VAL A 35 8.74 0.86 20.42
CA VAL A 35 8.95 0.77 18.99
C VAL A 35 9.50 -0.60 18.65
N THR A 36 8.82 -1.32 17.77
CA THR A 36 9.32 -2.56 17.16
C THR A 36 9.33 -2.41 15.63
N PRO A 37 9.95 -3.33 14.87
CA PRO A 37 9.95 -3.27 13.41
C PRO A 37 8.55 -3.29 12.77
N PHE A 38 7.52 -3.65 13.54
CA PHE A 38 6.14 -3.81 13.08
C PHE A 38 5.21 -2.65 13.45
N ASN A 39 5.70 -1.62 14.15
CA ASN A 39 4.91 -0.49 14.65
C ASN A 39 5.73 0.81 14.68
N ALA A 40 5.06 1.97 14.65
CA ALA A 40 5.65 3.31 14.57
C ALA A 40 6.24 3.73 13.19
N GLY A 41 5.95 2.98 12.12
CA GLY A 41 6.39 3.30 10.76
C GLY A 41 7.91 3.37 10.60
N SER A 42 8.40 3.99 9.51
CA SER A 42 9.84 4.27 9.34
C SER A 42 10.35 5.42 10.22
N ARG A 43 9.44 6.11 10.93
CA ARG A 43 9.69 7.29 11.77
C ARG A 43 10.29 8.49 11.03
N VAL A 44 10.30 8.47 9.70
CA VAL A 44 10.84 9.56 8.87
C VAL A 44 10.03 10.86 9.06
N LEU A 45 8.71 10.73 9.19
CA LEU A 45 7.81 11.86 9.47
C LEU A 45 7.79 12.27 10.97
N PRO A 46 7.61 11.35 11.94
CA PRO A 46 7.72 11.66 13.37
C PRO A 46 9.04 12.31 13.80
N SER A 47 10.16 11.95 13.14
CA SER A 47 11.49 12.50 13.45
C SER A 47 11.78 13.83 12.73
N ALA A 48 10.79 14.41 12.04
CA ALA A 48 10.90 15.65 11.25
C ALA A 48 12.02 15.64 10.19
N LEU A 49 12.47 14.46 9.74
CA LEU A 49 13.49 14.33 8.70
C LEU A 49 12.99 14.78 7.33
N LEU A 50 11.70 14.57 7.06
CA LEU A 50 11.02 14.95 5.82
C LEU A 50 9.68 15.61 6.11
N LYS A 51 9.27 16.54 5.24
CA LYS A 51 7.93 17.13 5.30
C LYS A 51 6.88 16.11 4.82
N PRO A 52 5.64 16.16 5.33
CA PRO A 52 4.57 15.24 4.93
C PRO A 52 4.11 15.41 3.47
N GLU A 53 4.21 16.61 2.91
CA GLU A 53 3.78 16.93 1.54
C GLU A 53 4.54 16.15 0.44
N PRO A 54 5.89 16.10 0.43
CA PRO A 54 6.63 15.30 -0.55
C PRO A 54 6.40 13.80 -0.40
N VAL A 55 6.20 13.31 0.83
CA VAL A 55 5.90 11.88 1.09
C VAL A 55 4.57 11.51 0.43
N PHE A 56 3.53 12.32 0.61
CA PHE A 56 2.25 12.11 -0.08
C PHE A 56 2.39 12.12 -1.61
N LYS A 57 3.15 13.07 -2.16
CA LYS A 57 3.39 13.14 -3.63
C LYS A 57 4.10 11.89 -4.16
N LEU A 58 5.11 11.39 -3.45
CA LEU A 58 5.82 10.17 -3.82
C LEU A 58 4.89 8.95 -3.82
N GLY A 59 4.02 8.85 -2.82
CA GLY A 59 2.99 7.82 -2.78
C GLY A 59 2.10 7.90 -4.02
N VAL A 60 1.54 9.08 -4.32
CA VAL A 60 0.66 9.26 -5.49
C VAL A 60 1.37 8.89 -6.80
N MET A 61 2.64 9.27 -6.96
CA MET A 61 3.42 8.90 -8.14
C MET A 61 3.62 7.38 -8.27
N ALA A 62 3.88 6.67 -7.17
CA ALA A 62 4.01 5.22 -7.17
C ALA A 62 2.69 4.52 -7.56
N TRP A 63 1.56 5.02 -7.08
CA TRP A 63 0.22 4.52 -7.43
C TRP A 63 -0.14 4.77 -8.91
N ILE A 64 0.25 5.93 -9.46
CA ILE A 64 0.11 6.21 -10.89
C ILE A 64 0.94 5.22 -11.70
N LEU A 65 2.20 4.98 -11.31
CA LEU A 65 3.07 4.03 -11.99
C LEU A 65 2.51 2.59 -11.94
N TYR A 66 2.01 2.17 -10.78
CA TYR A 66 1.31 0.89 -10.63
C TYR A 66 0.11 0.78 -11.58
N THR A 67 -0.72 1.83 -11.67
CA THR A 67 -1.90 1.85 -12.54
C THR A 67 -1.51 1.75 -14.02
N LEU A 68 -0.46 2.45 -14.45
CA LEU A 68 0.05 2.37 -15.82
C LEU A 68 0.55 0.95 -16.15
N ILE A 69 1.24 0.30 -15.20
CA ILE A 69 1.71 -1.08 -15.37
C ILE A 69 0.53 -2.06 -15.42
N ALA A 70 -0.48 -1.89 -14.57
CA ALA A 70 -1.70 -2.71 -14.59
C ALA A 70 -2.47 -2.59 -15.92
N ILE A 71 -2.56 -1.38 -16.48
CA ILE A 71 -3.15 -1.14 -17.81
C ILE A 71 -2.36 -1.87 -18.89
N TYR A 72 -1.02 -1.77 -18.88
CA TYR A 72 -0.17 -2.50 -19.82
C TYR A 72 -0.43 -4.02 -19.75
N PHE A 73 -0.44 -4.60 -18.54
CA PHE A 73 -0.71 -6.02 -18.35
C PHE A 73 -2.12 -6.45 -18.77
N THR A 74 -3.10 -5.56 -18.64
CA THR A 74 -4.47 -5.81 -19.12
C THR A 74 -4.50 -6.06 -20.63
N PHE A 75 -3.70 -5.31 -21.40
CA PHE A 75 -3.60 -5.50 -22.85
C PHE A 75 -2.75 -6.71 -23.27
N THR A 76 -1.74 -7.10 -22.47
CA THR A 76 -0.82 -8.18 -22.85
C THR A 76 -1.21 -9.56 -22.32
N VAL A 77 -1.81 -9.65 -21.13
CA VAL A 77 -2.17 -10.92 -20.46
C VAL A 77 -3.67 -11.17 -20.54
N GLY A 78 -4.48 -10.10 -20.44
CA GLY A 78 -5.92 -10.18 -20.61
C GLY A 78 -6.69 -9.45 -19.53
N TRP A 79 -8.02 -9.49 -19.66
CA TRP A 79 -8.93 -8.61 -18.93
C TRP A 79 -9.07 -9.01 -17.45
N MET A 80 -8.64 -10.22 -17.07
CA MET A 80 -8.63 -10.69 -15.69
C MET A 80 -7.69 -9.87 -14.78
N ILE A 81 -6.73 -9.14 -15.35
CA ILE A 81 -5.86 -8.24 -14.60
C ILE A 81 -6.62 -7.03 -14.03
N ILE A 82 -7.70 -6.59 -14.67
CA ILE A 82 -8.50 -5.44 -14.22
C ILE A 82 -9.08 -5.69 -12.82
N PRO A 83 -9.88 -6.73 -12.55
CA PRO A 83 -10.43 -6.96 -11.22
C PRO A 83 -9.34 -7.22 -10.18
N LEU A 84 -8.26 -7.93 -10.52
CA LEU A 84 -7.15 -8.21 -9.59
C LEU A 84 -6.44 -6.92 -9.19
N SER A 85 -6.08 -6.08 -10.16
CA SER A 85 -5.39 -4.81 -9.91
C SER A 85 -6.26 -3.81 -9.17
N LEU A 86 -7.57 -3.81 -9.43
CA LEU A 86 -8.54 -2.96 -8.74
C LEU A 86 -8.73 -3.38 -7.27
N ILE A 87 -8.80 -4.68 -6.98
CA ILE A 87 -8.87 -5.17 -5.60
C ILE A 87 -7.61 -4.78 -4.83
N GLY A 88 -6.42 -4.97 -5.42
CA GLY A 88 -5.15 -4.53 -4.84
C GLY A 88 -5.07 -3.01 -4.64
N PHE A 89 -5.61 -2.24 -5.59
CA PHE A 89 -5.67 -0.78 -5.49
C PHE A 89 -6.58 -0.36 -4.32
N ILE A 90 -7.78 -0.92 -4.24
CA ILE A 90 -8.76 -0.55 -3.21
C ILE A 90 -8.28 -1.00 -1.83
N SER A 91 -7.77 -2.22 -1.73
CA SER A 91 -7.26 -2.78 -0.47
C SER A 91 -6.10 -1.94 0.08
N GLY A 92 -5.10 -1.61 -0.75
CA GLY A 92 -3.94 -0.83 -0.35
C GLY A 92 -4.26 0.63 -0.03
N ALA A 93 -5.13 1.27 -0.83
CA ALA A 93 -5.44 2.68 -0.64
C ALA A 93 -6.29 2.90 0.61
N PHE A 94 -7.35 2.10 0.79
CA PHE A 94 -8.29 2.25 1.91
C PHE A 94 -7.87 1.50 3.18
N TYR A 95 -6.69 0.86 3.17
CA TYR A 95 -6.10 0.21 4.32
C TYR A 95 -5.98 1.20 5.50
N THR A 96 -5.34 2.36 5.27
CA THR A 96 -5.13 3.43 6.26
C THR A 96 -5.88 4.73 5.94
N MET A 97 -6.31 4.92 4.68
CA MET A 97 -6.97 6.16 4.25
C MET A 97 -8.44 6.27 4.75
N PRO A 98 -8.89 7.47 5.18
CA PRO A 98 -10.30 7.77 5.41
C PRO A 98 -11.11 7.71 4.11
N PRO A 99 -12.38 7.25 4.12
CA PRO A 99 -13.24 7.08 5.30
C PRO A 99 -13.21 5.69 5.94
N PHE A 100 -12.59 4.70 5.29
CA PHE A 100 -12.72 3.30 5.70
C PHE A 100 -11.74 2.88 6.79
N LYS A 101 -10.45 3.26 6.68
CA LYS A 101 -9.41 2.93 7.67
C LYS A 101 -9.45 1.45 8.07
N TRP A 102 -9.48 0.54 7.11
CA TRP A 102 -9.73 -0.89 7.36
C TRP A 102 -8.72 -1.55 8.32
N ALA A 103 -7.49 -1.07 8.34
CA ALA A 103 -6.46 -1.46 9.31
C ALA A 103 -6.92 -1.22 10.76
N TYR A 104 -7.58 -0.09 11.02
CA TYR A 104 -8.03 0.33 12.35
C TYR A 104 -9.40 -0.25 12.74
N ARG A 105 -10.05 -1.00 11.84
CA ARG A 105 -11.37 -1.63 12.06
C ARG A 105 -11.29 -3.16 12.20
N GLY A 106 -10.09 -3.73 12.25
CA GLY A 106 -9.87 -5.19 12.38
C GLY A 106 -10.10 -5.99 11.09
N VAL A 107 -10.38 -5.32 9.96
CA VAL A 107 -10.55 -5.97 8.64
C VAL A 107 -9.21 -6.04 7.88
N GLY A 108 -8.19 -5.33 8.37
CA GLY A 108 -6.89 -5.23 7.75
C GLY A 108 -6.17 -6.58 7.58
N GLU A 109 -6.16 -7.42 8.60
CA GLU A 109 -5.50 -8.75 8.54
C GLU A 109 -6.15 -9.66 7.51
N PHE A 110 -7.48 -9.63 7.40
CA PHE A 110 -8.20 -10.40 6.37
C PHE A 110 -7.86 -9.92 4.96
N LEU A 111 -7.76 -8.60 4.77
CA LEU A 111 -7.38 -8.02 3.47
C LEU A 111 -5.93 -8.32 3.11
N ILE A 112 -5.02 -8.33 4.08
CA ILE A 112 -3.62 -8.71 3.86
C ILE A 112 -3.55 -10.18 3.43
N CYS A 113 -4.20 -11.11 4.14
CA CYS A 113 -4.27 -12.51 3.74
C CYS A 113 -4.82 -12.66 2.32
N LEU A 114 -5.88 -11.93 1.97
CA LEU A 114 -6.49 -12.02 0.64
C LEU A 114 -5.63 -11.38 -0.47
N ASN A 115 -4.81 -10.37 -0.17
CA ASN A 115 -4.00 -9.71 -1.20
C ASN A 115 -2.64 -10.40 -1.41
N TYR A 116 -2.04 -10.94 -0.34
CA TYR A 116 -0.71 -11.53 -0.40
C TYR A 116 -0.71 -13.05 -0.66
N ASP A 117 -1.84 -13.75 -0.48
CA ASP A 117 -1.89 -15.22 -0.65
C ASP A 117 -2.51 -15.66 -2.01
N PRO A 118 -3.80 -15.46 -2.29
CA PRO A 118 -4.45 -15.95 -3.51
C PRO A 118 -4.20 -15.06 -4.74
N LEU A 119 -4.04 -13.75 -4.53
CA LEU A 119 -3.94 -12.76 -5.61
C LEU A 119 -2.58 -12.81 -6.32
N ILE A 120 -1.49 -13.04 -5.57
CA ILE A 120 -0.15 -13.21 -6.13
C ILE A 120 -0.04 -14.57 -6.84
N THR A 121 -0.54 -15.64 -6.23
CA THR A 121 -0.50 -16.98 -6.81
C THR A 121 -1.34 -17.08 -8.09
N LEU A 122 -2.48 -16.40 -8.20
CA LEU A 122 -3.28 -16.37 -9.44
C LEU A 122 -2.58 -15.61 -10.59
N VAL A 123 -1.70 -14.65 -10.29
CA VAL A 123 -0.88 -13.97 -11.30
C VAL A 123 0.27 -14.87 -11.79
N GLU A 124 0.70 -15.85 -10.97
CA GLU A 124 1.73 -16.83 -11.30
C GLU A 124 1.22 -18.08 -12.04
N ILE A 125 -0.07 -18.19 -12.36
CA ILE A 125 -0.60 -19.30 -13.16
C ILE A 125 -0.81 -18.83 -14.62
N PRO A 126 0.22 -18.92 -15.47
CA PRO A 126 0.01 -19.14 -16.88
C PRO A 126 -0.27 -20.63 -17.07
N CYS A 127 -1.54 -20.97 -17.28
CA CYS A 127 -1.93 -22.24 -17.90
C CYS A 127 -2.75 -21.92 -19.14
#